data_AF-A0A963MSF7-F1
#
_entry.id   AF-A0A963MSF7-F1
#
_cell.length_a   1.000
_cell.length_b   1.000
_cell.length_c   1.000
_cell.angle_alpha   90.00
_cell.angle_beta   90.00
_cell.angle_gamma   90.00
#
_symmetry.space_group_name_H-M   'P 1'
#
loop_
_entity.id
_entity.type
_entity.pdbx_description
1 polymer ?
#
loop_
_entity_poly.entity_id
_entity_poly.type
_entity_poly.pdbx_seq_one_letter_code
_entity_poly.pdbx_strand_id
1 'polypeptide(L)'
;AVLRCKGEINVTPPIPGGAPSGIALADNVEDLQILYGIDSAGDQSANQYVAAPTDWSQVVTARICVLVRSDKANIATVGNNYRDCNGTVTAVPADGRLRRAFTATFNLRNRINILP
;
A
#
# COMPACT_ATOMS: atom_id res chain seq x y z
N ALA A 1 8.05 -13.64 1.82
CA ALA A 1 8.08 -12.27 2.33
C ALA A 1 6.91 -12.13 3.29
N VAL A 2 7.10 -11.50 4.44
CA VAL A 2 6.04 -11.28 5.43
C VAL A 2 5.97 -9.79 5.66
N LEU A 3 4.80 -9.19 5.44
CA LEU A 3 4.54 -7.81 5.79
C LEU A 3 4.43 -7.70 7.31
N ARG A 4 5.26 -6.84 7.90
CA ARG A 4 5.31 -6.63 9.36
C ARG A 4 5.01 -5.18 9.70
N CYS A 5 4.19 -4.97 10.73
CA CYS A 5 3.96 -3.66 11.31
C CYS A 5 5.05 -3.37 12.35
N LYS A 6 5.87 -2.34 12.10
CA LYS A 6 6.84 -1.78 13.05
C LYS A 6 6.23 -0.61 13.84
N GLY A 7 5.04 -0.82 14.41
CA GLY A 7 4.35 0.22 15.18
C GLY A 7 5.11 0.56 16.47
N GLU A 8 6.07 1.47 16.40
CA GLU A 8 6.69 2.09 17.57
C GLU A 8 6.03 3.46 17.80
N ILE A 9 5.44 3.70 18.97
CA ILE A 9 4.92 5.03 19.38
C ILE A 9 6.10 5.93 19.87
N ASN A 10 7.36 5.58 19.60
CA ASN A 10 8.55 6.30 20.06
C ASN A 10 9.43 6.76 18.90
N VAL A 11 9.87 8.02 18.97
CA VAL A 11 10.59 8.76 17.91
C VAL A 11 12.10 8.52 17.89
N THR A 12 12.61 7.35 18.25
CA THR A 12 14.08 7.13 18.24
C THR A 12 14.45 5.72 17.82
N PRO A 13 14.97 5.53 16.58
CA PRO A 13 15.47 4.23 16.13
C PRO A 13 16.66 3.79 16.99
N PRO A 14 16.72 2.52 17.44
CA PRO A 14 17.94 1.97 18.00
C PRO A 14 18.98 1.77 16.88
N ILE A 15 20.18 2.30 17.08
CA ILE A 15 21.37 2.01 16.26
C ILE A 15 22.21 0.99 17.06
N PRO A 16 22.62 -0.18 16.51
CA PRO A 16 22.48 -0.67 15.13
C PRO A 16 21.12 -1.33 14.85
N GLY A 17 20.58 -1.11 13.64
CA GLY A 17 19.26 -1.59 13.22
C GLY A 17 19.18 -3.12 13.16
N GLY A 18 18.56 -3.73 14.18
CA GLY A 18 18.23 -5.14 14.19
C GLY A 18 17.28 -5.54 13.05
N ALA A 19 17.17 -6.86 12.83
CA ALA A 19 16.21 -7.43 11.88
C ALA A 19 14.80 -6.85 12.16
N PRO A 20 13.98 -6.60 11.13
CA PRO A 20 12.69 -5.96 11.30
C PRO A 20 11.79 -6.70 12.32
N SER A 21 11.72 -6.17 13.53
CA SER A 21 10.82 -6.60 14.60
C SER A 21 9.46 -5.94 14.39
N GLY A 22 8.40 -6.74 14.36
CA GLY A 22 7.05 -6.24 14.13
C GLY A 22 6.04 -7.36 14.02
N ILE A 23 4.77 -7.05 14.31
CA ILE A 23 3.66 -8.01 14.24
C ILE A 23 3.45 -8.38 12.76
N ALA A 24 3.39 -9.68 12.47
CA ALA A 24 3.08 -10.16 11.13
C ALA A 24 1.63 -9.82 10.78
N LEU A 25 1.43 -9.10 9.68
CA LEU A 25 0.10 -8.71 9.19
C LEU A 25 -0.38 -9.64 8.09
N ALA A 26 0.52 -9.97 7.15
CA ALA A 26 0.19 -10.79 6.00
C ALA A 26 1.44 -11.46 5.43
N ASP A 27 1.27 -12.68 4.94
CA ASP A 27 2.31 -13.40 4.21
C ASP A 27 2.26 -13.10 2.71
N ASN A 28 3.39 -13.32 2.06
CA ASN A 28 3.58 -13.25 0.62
C ASN A 28 3.24 -11.89 -0.02
N VAL A 29 3.34 -10.81 0.76
CA VAL A 29 3.29 -9.44 0.24
C VAL A 29 4.66 -9.07 -0.34
N GLU A 30 4.67 -8.59 -1.57
CA GLU A 30 5.87 -8.10 -2.27
C GLU A 30 5.93 -6.57 -2.36
N ASP A 31 4.76 -5.90 -2.40
CA ASP A 31 4.67 -4.44 -2.41
C ASP A 31 3.46 -3.98 -1.59
N LEU A 32 3.63 -2.88 -0.87
CA LEU A 32 2.57 -2.16 -0.15
C LEU A 32 2.74 -0.68 -0.45
N GLN A 33 1.72 -0.09 -1.07
CA GLN A 33 1.67 1.33 -1.35
C GLN A 33 0.43 1.96 -0.73
N ILE A 34 0.60 3.15 -0.16
CA ILE A 34 -0.50 3.95 0.37
C ILE A 34 -0.41 5.32 -0.31
N LEU A 35 -1.49 5.71 -0.98
CA LEU A 35 -1.65 7.04 -1.54
C LEU A 35 -2.78 7.75 -0.81
N TYR A 36 -2.59 9.03 -0.54
CA TYR A 36 -3.53 9.86 0.19
C TYR A 36 -4.28 10.76 -0.78
N GLY A 37 -5.61 10.74 -0.70
CA GLY A 37 -6.50 11.57 -1.49
C GLY A 37 -6.60 12.98 -0.93
N ILE A 38 -6.21 13.97 -1.72
CA ILE A 38 -6.22 15.40 -1.37
C ILE A 38 -7.50 16.04 -1.90
N ASP A 39 -8.27 16.66 -1.02
CA ASP A 39 -9.38 17.55 -1.34
C ASP A 39 -8.87 19.00 -1.36
N SER A 40 -8.62 19.49 -2.57
CA SER A 40 -8.20 20.87 -2.84
C SER A 40 -9.37 21.82 -3.11
N ALA A 41 -10.59 21.29 -3.28
CA ALA A 41 -11.79 22.07 -3.60
C ALA A 41 -12.69 22.31 -2.37
N GLY A 42 -12.48 21.57 -1.28
CA GLY A 42 -13.29 21.61 -0.06
C GLY A 42 -14.64 20.92 -0.18
N ASP A 43 -14.82 20.04 -1.16
CA ASP A 43 -16.08 19.34 -1.45
C ASP A 43 -16.13 17.92 -0.87
N GLN A 44 -15.14 17.55 -0.06
CA GLN A 44 -14.96 16.23 0.55
C GLN A 44 -14.66 15.11 -0.45
N SER A 45 -14.25 15.46 -1.67
CA SER A 45 -13.82 14.51 -2.70
C SER A 45 -12.33 14.63 -2.97
N ALA A 46 -11.66 13.50 -3.16
CA ALA A 46 -10.24 13.50 -3.50
C ALA A 46 -10.06 13.94 -4.97
N ASN A 47 -9.39 15.08 -5.19
CA ASN A 47 -9.03 15.55 -6.54
C ASN A 47 -7.78 14.87 -7.08
N GLN A 48 -6.84 14.50 -6.19
CA GLN A 48 -5.59 13.83 -6.56
C GLN A 48 -5.15 12.86 -5.46
N TYR A 49 -4.27 11.91 -5.82
CA TYR A 49 -3.67 10.94 -4.90
C TYR A 49 -2.16 11.11 -4.87
N VAL A 50 -1.58 11.32 -3.68
CA VAL A 50 -0.14 11.55 -3.50
C VAL A 50 0.43 10.63 -2.42
N ALA A 51 1.70 10.23 -2.54
CA ALA A 51 2.35 9.39 -1.53
C ALA A 51 2.73 10.17 -0.27
N ALA A 52 3.07 11.46 -0.42
CA ALA A 52 3.48 12.34 0.66
C ALA A 52 2.71 13.67 0.58
N PRO A 53 1.60 13.80 1.32
CA PRO A 53 0.87 15.08 1.44
C PRO A 53 1.76 16.16 2.02
N THR A 54 1.74 17.35 1.44
CA THR A 54 2.36 18.55 2.01
C THR A 54 1.46 19.20 3.07
N ASP A 55 0.15 19.17 2.84
CA ASP A 55 -0.87 19.60 3.79
C ASP A 55 -1.77 18.42 4.17
N TRP A 56 -1.61 17.95 5.41
CA TRP A 56 -2.41 16.85 5.94
C TRP A 56 -3.86 17.25 6.19
N SER A 57 -4.18 18.54 6.31
CA SER A 57 -5.53 19.08 6.54
C SER A 57 -6.47 18.88 5.33
N GLN A 58 -5.91 18.59 4.16
CA GLN A 58 -6.65 18.30 2.94
C GLN A 58 -6.86 16.80 2.67
N VAL A 59 -6.29 15.91 3.49
CA VAL A 59 -6.39 14.46 3.26
C VAL A 59 -7.77 13.94 3.67
N VAL A 60 -8.52 13.40 2.70
CA VAL A 60 -9.89 12.87 2.87
C VAL A 60 -10.01 11.36 2.65
N THR A 61 -9.12 10.76 1.86
CA THR A 61 -9.11 9.31 1.60
C THR A 61 -7.71 8.71 1.68
N ALA A 62 -7.65 7.39 1.87
CA ALA A 62 -6.44 6.59 1.70
C ALA A 62 -6.72 5.47 0.71
N ARG A 63 -5.93 5.41 -0.37
CA ARG A 63 -5.92 4.31 -1.33
C ARG A 63 -4.75 3.39 -1.01
N ILE A 64 -5.07 2.16 -0.68
CA ILE A 64 -4.09 1.13 -0.32
C ILE A 64 -4.00 0.16 -1.50
N CYS A 65 -2.77 -0.13 -1.94
CA CYS A 65 -2.48 -1.21 -2.87
C CYS A 65 -1.54 -2.22 -2.22
N VAL A 66 -1.85 -3.51 -2.38
CA VAL A 66 -1.01 -4.61 -1.93
C VAL A 66 -0.76 -5.56 -3.09
N LEU A 67 0.51 -5.77 -3.44
CA LEU A 67 0.92 -6.81 -4.37
C LEU A 67 1.21 -8.09 -3.59
N VAL A 68 0.39 -9.12 -3.84
CA VAL A 68 0.53 -10.42 -3.19
C VAL A 68 0.97 -11.44 -4.22
N ARG A 69 1.84 -12.36 -3.81
CA ARG A 69 2.24 -13.53 -4.60
C ARG A 69 1.71 -14.84 -4.04
N SER A 70 1.62 -15.87 -4.87
CA SER A 70 1.36 -17.24 -4.40
C SER A 70 2.49 -17.76 -3.50
N ASP A 71 2.12 -18.68 -2.61
CA ASP A 71 3.04 -19.47 -1.79
C ASP A 71 3.91 -20.37 -2.69
N LYS A 72 3.25 -21.13 -3.57
CA LYS A 72 3.84 -22.08 -4.50
C LYS A 72 4.39 -21.38 -5.75
N ALA A 73 5.52 -21.89 -6.22
CA ALA A 73 6.16 -21.53 -7.49
C ALA A 73 5.55 -22.31 -8.66
N ASN A 74 5.87 -21.88 -9.88
CA ASN A 74 5.47 -22.54 -11.14
C ASN A 74 3.96 -22.73 -11.33
N ILE A 75 3.15 -21.81 -10.79
CA ILE A 75 1.70 -21.76 -11.01
C ILE A 75 1.37 -20.85 -12.19
N ALA A 76 2.08 -19.73 -12.31
CA ALA A 76 1.93 -18.80 -13.42
C ALA A 76 2.93 -19.14 -14.52
N THR A 77 2.48 -19.09 -15.78
CA THR A 77 3.36 -19.20 -16.94
C THR A 77 4.34 -18.04 -16.94
N VAL A 78 5.64 -18.36 -16.93
CA VAL A 78 6.71 -17.36 -17.05
C VAL A 78 6.52 -16.57 -18.34
N GLY A 79 6.65 -15.23 -18.27
CA GLY A 79 6.40 -14.34 -19.41
C GLY A 79 4.94 -13.91 -19.59
N ASN A 80 3.97 -14.51 -18.89
CA ASN A 80 2.64 -13.91 -18.78
C ASN A 80 2.71 -12.61 -18.00
N ASN A 81 1.75 -11.72 -18.21
CA ASN A 81 1.74 -10.41 -17.57
C ASN A 81 0.81 -10.37 -16.35
N TYR A 82 1.24 -9.61 -15.34
CA TYR A 82 0.40 -9.12 -14.25
C TYR A 82 0.48 -7.59 -14.19
N ARG A 83 -0.43 -6.96 -13.44
CA ARG A 83 -0.40 -5.52 -13.19
C ARG A 83 0.02 -5.25 -11.75
N ASP A 84 1.03 -4.41 -11.57
CA ASP A 84 1.54 -4.02 -10.25
C ASP A 84 0.75 -2.86 -9.61
N CYS A 85 1.20 -2.39 -8.44
CA CYS A 85 0.57 -1.27 -7.74
C CYS A 85 0.73 0.08 -8.44
N ASN A 86 1.73 0.23 -9.32
CA ASN A 86 1.92 1.41 -10.15
C ASN A 86 1.03 1.38 -11.40
N GLY A 87 0.25 0.32 -11.60
CA GLY A 87 -0.51 0.08 -12.82
C GLY A 87 0.37 -0.35 -13.99
N THR A 88 1.64 -0.69 -13.77
CA THR A 88 2.56 -1.16 -14.80
C THR A 88 2.27 -2.62 -15.13
N VAL A 89 2.32 -2.97 -16.42
CA VAL A 89 2.20 -4.35 -16.88
C VAL A 89 3.59 -4.98 -16.84
N THR A 90 3.76 -5.99 -16.00
CA THR A 90 5.05 -6.63 -15.74
C THR A 90 4.97 -8.12 -16.04
N ALA A 91 6.01 -8.65 -16.69
CA ALA A 91 6.11 -10.07 -16.96
C ALA A 91 6.37 -10.85 -15.66
N VAL A 92 5.73 -12.01 -15.53
CA VAL A 92 5.95 -12.98 -14.46
C VAL A 92 7.42 -13.43 -14.52
N PRO A 93 8.19 -13.24 -13.43
CA PRO A 93 9.57 -13.68 -13.33
C PRO A 93 9.73 -15.20 -13.48
N ALA A 94 10.97 -15.65 -13.63
CA ALA A 94 11.32 -17.07 -13.73
C ALA A 94 10.92 -17.92 -12.49
N ASP A 95 10.48 -17.29 -11.40
CA ASP A 95 9.94 -17.99 -10.23
C ASP A 95 8.55 -18.60 -10.47
N GLY A 96 7.90 -18.24 -11.59
CA GLY A 96 6.59 -18.77 -11.99
C GLY A 96 5.51 -18.54 -10.94
N ARG A 97 5.66 -17.54 -10.06
CA ARG A 97 4.67 -17.25 -9.01
C ARG A 97 3.57 -16.35 -9.55
N LEU A 98 2.33 -16.71 -9.22
CA LEU A 98 1.17 -15.87 -9.53
C LEU A 98 1.23 -14.62 -8.67
N ARG A 99 1.03 -13.45 -9.28
CA ARG A 99 1.02 -12.15 -8.61
C ARG A 99 -0.27 -11.42 -8.91
N ARG A 100 -0.81 -10.76 -7.88
CA ARG A 100 -2.02 -9.94 -8.02
C ARG A 100 -1.93 -8.72 -7.11
N ALA A 101 -2.11 -7.55 -7.70
CA ALA A 101 -2.33 -6.32 -6.97
C ALA A 101 -3.82 -6.22 -6.55
N PHE A 102 -4.05 -5.90 -5.29
CA PHE A 102 -5.37 -5.58 -4.74
C PHE A 102 -5.37 -4.12 -4.31
N THR A 103 -6.36 -3.37 -4.77
CA THR A 103 -6.50 -1.94 -4.45
C THR A 103 -7.84 -1.69 -3.78
N ALA A 104 -7.81 -0.98 -2.65
CA ALA A 104 -8.99 -0.51 -1.95
C ALA A 104 -8.83 0.97 -1.58
N THR A 105 -9.91 1.74 -1.61
CA THR A 105 -9.92 3.15 -1.21
C THR A 105 -10.86 3.32 -0.02
N PHE A 106 -10.35 3.94 1.04
CA PHE A 106 -11.04 4.15 2.30
C PHE A 106 -11.22 5.66 2.56
N ASN A 107 -12.44 6.07 2.89
CA ASN A 107 -12.71 7.44 3.34
C ASN A 107 -12.30 7.62 4.81
N LEU A 108 -11.62 8.71 5.13
CA LEU A 108 -11.16 9.03 6.47
C LEU A 108 -12.26 9.80 7.22
N ARG A 109 -13.10 9.07 7.97
CA ARG A 109 -14.28 9.65 8.64
C ARG A 109 -13.95 10.76 9.65
N ASN A 110 -12.79 10.71 10.31
CA ASN A 110 -12.37 11.76 11.25
C ASN A 110 -12.05 13.10 10.56
N ARG A 111 -12.13 13.16 9.23
CA ARG A 111 -11.82 14.31 8.39
C ARG A 111 -12.99 14.76 7.53
N ILE A 112 -14.12 14.05 7.63
CA ILE A 112 -15.38 14.46 7.04
C ILE A 112 -16.03 15.43 8.04
N ASN A 113 -15.98 16.72 7.75
CA ASN A 113 -16.79 17.68 8.48
C ASN A 113 -18.25 17.41 8.15
N ILE A 114 -18.96 16.75 9.06
CA ILE A 114 -20.43 16.70 9.04
C ILE A 114 -20.90 18.04 9.63
N LEU A 115 -20.77 19.13 8.89
CA LEU A 115 -21.51 20.35 9.17
C LEU A 115 -22.77 20.31 8.29
N PRO A 116 -23.98 20.41 8.88
CA PRO A 116 -25.24 20.45 8.13
C PRO A 116 -25.39 21.72 7.29
#